data_AF-A0A4Z0R3C2-F1
#
_entry.id   AF-A0A4Z0R3C2-F1
#
_cell.length_a   1.000
_cell.length_b   1.000
_cell.length_c   1.000
_cell.angle_alpha   90.00
_cell.angle_beta   90.00
_cell.angle_gamma   90.00
#
_symmetry.space_group_name_H-M   'P 1'
#
loop_
_entity.id
_entity.type
_entity.pdbx_description
1 polymer ?
#
loop_
_entity_poly.entity_id
_entity_poly.type
_entity_poly.pdbx_seq_one_letter_code
_entity_poly.pdbx_strand_id
1 'polypeptide(L)'
;MADMLNKVFDTKYTKGQMKAIYARFKLNSGRTGRFRKGNAPVNKGKKGYSYPGMVATQFKKGNIPRNWWPVGTERLRADGYVWKKVAGPNKWREKHVLIWEAANGPRPKKHVVLFGDGNRQNFEPDNLILVSQKQLVRLNQKHLIQNDAGLTRTGIIIADIHNRIGERRKAGRR
;
A
#
# COMPACT_ATOMS: atom_id res chain seq x y z
N MET A 1 23.13 13.18 -33.58
CA MET A 1 22.98 12.07 -34.54
C MET A 1 22.27 12.58 -35.79
N ALA A 2 21.01 13.01 -35.72
CA ALA A 2 20.33 13.65 -36.87
C ALA A 2 21.17 14.78 -37.49
N ASP A 3 21.59 15.76 -36.68
CA ASP A 3 22.42 16.89 -37.14
C ASP A 3 23.77 16.46 -37.75
N MET A 4 24.33 15.32 -37.32
CA MET A 4 25.59 14.79 -37.84
C MET A 4 25.40 14.06 -39.18
N LEU A 5 24.35 13.25 -39.29
CA LEU A 5 23.99 12.51 -40.52
C LEU A 5 23.59 13.47 -41.65
N ASN A 6 22.80 14.49 -41.31
CA ASN A 6 22.39 15.52 -42.24
C ASN A 6 23.59 16.27 -42.81
N LYS A 7 24.60 16.57 -41.99
CA LYS A 7 25.81 17.27 -42.42
C LYS A 7 26.72 16.42 -43.32
N VAL A 8 26.83 15.11 -43.05
CA VAL A 8 27.76 14.23 -43.78
C VAL A 8 27.19 13.74 -45.10
N PHE A 9 25.88 13.49 -45.15
CA PHE A 9 25.23 12.89 -46.31
C PHE A 9 24.26 13.84 -47.03
N ASP A 10 24.30 15.13 -46.69
CA ASP A 10 23.39 16.18 -47.21
C ASP A 10 21.90 15.77 -47.13
N THR A 11 21.52 15.20 -45.99
CA THR A 11 20.14 14.75 -45.73
C THR A 11 19.40 15.73 -44.82
N LYS A 12 18.07 15.60 -44.75
CA LYS A 12 17.20 16.49 -43.95
C LYS A 12 16.36 15.71 -42.93
N TYR A 13 16.96 14.74 -42.25
CA TYR A 13 16.25 13.96 -41.22
C TYR A 13 16.03 14.76 -39.94
N THR A 14 14.84 14.65 -39.36
CA THR A 14 14.53 15.24 -38.05
C THR A 14 15.05 14.37 -36.90
N LYS A 15 15.23 14.98 -35.72
CA LYS A 15 15.61 14.26 -34.48
C LYS A 15 14.60 13.17 -34.12
N GLY A 16 13.31 13.39 -34.41
CA GLY A 16 12.23 12.42 -34.19
C GLY A 16 12.32 11.20 -35.12
N GLN A 17 12.54 11.42 -36.42
CA GLN A 17 12.74 10.34 -37.40
C GLN A 17 13.93 9.46 -37.03
N MET A 18 15.06 10.07 -36.62
CA MET A 18 16.22 9.31 -36.16
C MET A 18 15.94 8.52 -34.88
N LYS A 19 15.19 9.09 -33.92
CA LYS A 19 14.77 8.37 -32.71
C LYS A 19 13.92 7.14 -33.05
N ALA A 20 12.99 7.28 -33.99
CA ALA A 20 12.13 6.19 -34.45
C ALA A 20 12.93 5.07 -35.14
N ILE A 21 13.90 5.42 -35.99
CA ILE A 21 14.81 4.45 -36.63
C ILE A 21 15.61 3.69 -35.57
N TYR A 22 16.22 4.40 -34.61
CA TYR A 22 16.98 3.75 -33.52
C TYR A 22 16.11 2.80 -32.70
N ALA A 23 14.86 3.16 -32.42
CA ALA A 23 13.92 2.29 -31.72
C ALA A 23 13.50 1.07 -32.56
N ARG A 24 13.13 1.28 -33.84
CA ARG A 24 12.67 0.23 -34.76
C ARG A 24 13.75 -0.82 -35.01
N PHE A 25 14.98 -0.39 -35.22
CA PHE A 25 16.12 -1.27 -35.52
C PHE A 25 16.92 -1.67 -34.27
N LYS A 26 16.44 -1.31 -33.07
CA LYS A 26 17.10 -1.60 -31.78
C LYS A 26 18.58 -1.16 -31.75
N LEU A 27 18.88 -0.02 -32.37
CA LEU A 27 20.23 0.50 -32.45
C LEU A 27 20.62 1.18 -31.15
N ASN A 28 21.83 0.89 -30.66
CA ASN A 28 22.36 1.52 -29.47
C ASN A 28 23.09 2.82 -29.86
N SER A 29 22.63 3.96 -29.32
CA SER A 29 23.27 5.26 -29.55
C SER A 29 24.55 5.49 -28.73
N GLY A 30 24.96 4.52 -27.91
CA GLY A 30 26.10 4.63 -26.99
C GLY A 30 25.85 5.58 -25.81
N ARG A 31 24.69 6.25 -25.76
CA ARG A 31 24.28 7.12 -24.65
C ARG A 31 23.59 6.28 -23.59
N THR A 32 24.18 6.19 -22.41
CA THR A 32 23.66 5.39 -21.29
C THR A 32 22.72 6.19 -20.38
N GLY A 33 22.66 7.53 -20.53
CA GLY A 33 21.93 8.42 -19.61
C GLY A 33 22.52 8.50 -18.21
N ARG A 34 23.67 7.86 -17.97
CA ARG A 34 24.35 7.82 -16.67
C ARG A 34 25.34 8.97 -16.56
N PHE A 35 25.42 9.58 -15.39
CA PHE A 35 26.52 10.48 -15.07
C PHE A 35 27.83 9.69 -15.05
N ARG A 36 28.89 10.26 -15.64
CA ARG A 36 30.21 9.62 -15.66
C ARG A 36 30.76 9.51 -14.23
N LYS A 37 31.53 8.47 -13.94
CA LYS A 37 32.23 8.31 -12.66
C LYS A 37 33.10 9.56 -12.43
N GLY A 38 32.99 10.17 -11.24
CA GLY A 38 33.67 11.42 -10.90
C GLY A 38 32.87 12.70 -11.17
N ASN A 39 31.66 12.61 -11.76
CA ASN A 39 30.81 13.78 -11.95
C ASN A 39 30.33 14.34 -10.60
N ALA A 40 30.73 15.56 -10.26
CA ALA A 40 30.25 16.28 -9.08
C ALA A 40 28.94 17.01 -9.41
N PRO A 41 27.83 16.74 -8.68
CA PRO A 41 26.60 17.49 -8.85
C PRO A 41 26.79 18.99 -8.55
N VAL A 42 26.10 19.87 -9.28
CA VAL A 42 26.14 21.33 -9.10
C VAL A 42 25.73 21.82 -7.70
N ASN A 43 25.01 20.97 -6.96
CA ASN A 43 24.56 21.18 -5.59
C ASN A 43 25.41 20.46 -4.53
N LYS A 44 26.50 19.78 -4.91
CA LYS A 44 27.41 19.12 -3.96
C LYS A 44 27.98 20.17 -3.00
N GLY A 45 27.82 19.96 -1.70
CA GLY A 45 28.27 20.88 -0.65
C GLY A 45 27.31 22.05 -0.36
N LYS A 46 26.25 22.26 -1.15
CA LYS A 46 25.28 23.35 -0.96
C LYS A 46 24.09 22.94 -0.10
N LYS A 47 24.35 22.51 1.14
CA LYS A 47 23.28 22.14 2.09
C LYS A 47 22.61 23.40 2.64
N GLY A 48 21.29 23.50 2.56
CA GLY A 48 20.54 24.66 3.06
C GLY A 48 20.62 25.90 2.17
N TYR A 49 21.05 25.77 0.92
CA TYR A 49 21.09 26.88 -0.04
C TYR A 49 19.66 27.40 -0.30
N SER A 50 19.41 28.66 0.06
CA SER A 50 18.12 29.34 -0.13
C SER A 50 18.23 30.32 -1.30
N TYR A 51 17.47 30.10 -2.36
CA TYR A 51 17.38 31.03 -3.48
C TYR A 51 16.50 32.25 -3.11
N PRO A 52 16.74 33.44 -3.70
CA PRO A 52 15.82 34.57 -3.58
C PRO A 52 14.39 34.16 -3.95
N GLY A 53 13.42 34.42 -3.08
CA GLY A 53 12.01 34.01 -3.25
C GLY A 53 11.60 32.71 -2.56
N MET A 54 12.53 31.86 -2.09
CA MET A 54 12.17 30.63 -1.36
C MET A 54 11.66 30.90 0.07
N VAL A 55 12.04 32.01 0.69
CA VAL A 55 11.69 32.31 2.10
C VAL A 55 10.18 32.34 2.32
N ALA A 56 9.41 32.82 1.33
CA ALA A 56 7.94 32.87 1.39
C ALA A 56 7.28 31.48 1.35
N THR A 57 7.94 30.47 0.77
CA THR A 57 7.39 29.11 0.59
C THR A 57 7.99 28.09 1.57
N GLN A 58 8.95 28.50 2.41
CA GLN A 58 9.53 27.65 3.42
C GLN A 58 8.56 27.41 4.59
N PHE A 59 8.49 26.16 5.05
CA PHE A 59 7.71 25.83 6.24
C PHE A 59 8.33 26.49 7.47
N LYS A 60 7.53 27.26 8.19
CA LYS A 60 7.91 27.84 9.48
C LYS A 60 8.10 26.74 10.52
N LYS A 61 9.00 26.94 11.48
CA LYS A 61 9.15 26.03 12.62
C LYS A 61 7.80 25.89 13.34
N GLY A 62 7.39 24.65 13.63
CA GLY A 62 6.09 24.37 14.24
C GLY A 62 4.91 24.38 13.25
N ASN A 63 5.15 24.46 11.94
CA ASN A 63 4.08 24.35 10.96
C ASN A 63 3.41 22.97 11.02
N ILE A 64 2.13 22.95 11.36
CA ILE A 64 1.31 21.74 11.39
C ILE A 64 0.59 21.63 10.03
N PRO A 65 0.77 20.52 9.28
CA PRO A 65 0.05 20.32 8.04
C PRO A 65 -1.47 20.40 8.22
N ARG A 66 -2.19 20.94 7.24
CA ARG A 66 -3.67 21.04 7.26
C ARG A 66 -4.38 19.70 7.49
N ASN A 67 -3.78 18.60 7.08
CA ASN A 67 -4.32 17.24 7.24
C ASN A 67 -3.88 16.54 8.53
N TRP A 68 -3.23 17.26 9.45
CA TRP A 68 -2.88 16.73 10.76
C TRP A 68 -4.12 16.54 11.63
N TRP A 69 -4.06 15.53 12.48
CA TRP A 69 -5.11 15.19 13.45
C TRP A 69 -4.48 14.91 14.82
N PRO A 70 -5.12 15.26 15.93
CA PRO A 70 -4.65 14.88 17.26
C PRO A 70 -4.70 13.36 17.46
N VAL A 71 -3.85 12.84 18.36
CA VAL A 71 -3.93 11.44 18.79
C VAL A 71 -5.26 11.22 19.49
N GLY A 72 -5.91 10.08 19.22
CA GLY A 72 -7.24 9.75 19.72
C GLY A 72 -8.38 10.02 18.73
N THR A 73 -8.16 10.84 17.68
CA THR A 73 -9.18 11.08 16.65
C THR A 73 -9.64 9.77 16.00
N GLU A 74 -10.96 9.61 15.88
CA GLU A 74 -11.60 8.54 15.13
C GLU A 74 -12.12 9.05 13.79
N ARG A 75 -11.99 8.25 12.72
CA ARG A 75 -12.47 8.60 11.39
C ARG A 75 -12.93 7.37 10.61
N LEU A 76 -14.07 7.49 9.94
CA LEU A 76 -14.50 6.55 8.91
C LEU A 76 -13.67 6.77 7.64
N ARG A 77 -13.03 5.70 7.14
CA ARG A 77 -12.25 5.73 5.88
C ARG A 77 -13.03 5.10 4.73
N ALA A 78 -12.50 5.26 3.51
CA ALA A 78 -13.11 4.74 2.29
C ALA A 78 -13.24 3.20 2.25
N ASP A 79 -12.49 2.49 3.10
CA ASP A 79 -12.62 1.04 3.33
C ASP A 79 -13.88 0.67 4.15
N GLY A 80 -14.61 1.66 4.67
CA GLY A 80 -15.80 1.47 5.51
C GLY A 80 -15.49 1.12 6.97
N TYR A 81 -14.22 1.19 7.40
CA TYR A 81 -13.83 0.94 8.78
C TYR A 81 -13.59 2.25 9.53
N VAL A 82 -13.85 2.22 10.85
CA VAL A 82 -13.45 3.30 11.75
C VAL A 82 -12.01 3.10 12.18
N TRP A 83 -11.17 4.11 11.93
CA TRP A 83 -9.77 4.14 12.31
C TRP A 83 -9.55 5.13 13.45
N LYS A 84 -8.72 4.76 14.42
CA LYS A 84 -8.30 5.62 15.54
C LYS A 84 -6.83 5.98 15.39
N LYS A 85 -6.50 7.26 15.57
CA LYS A 85 -5.10 7.72 15.59
C LYS A 85 -4.47 7.33 16.92
N VAL A 86 -3.45 6.48 16.88
CA VAL A 86 -2.79 5.94 18.09
C VAL A 86 -1.52 6.72 18.44
N ALA A 87 -0.84 7.28 17.44
CA ALA A 87 0.36 8.08 17.66
C ALA A 87 0.68 9.00 16.48
N GLY A 88 1.56 9.98 16.70
CA GLY A 88 2.05 10.89 15.66
C GLY A 88 3.18 10.30 14.80
N PRO A 89 3.44 10.87 13.61
CA PRO A 89 2.58 11.82 12.90
C PRO A 89 1.42 11.15 12.15
N ASN A 90 1.56 9.89 11.71
CA ASN A 90 0.57 9.16 10.90
C ASN A 90 0.39 7.69 11.33
N LYS A 91 0.33 7.41 12.64
CA LYS A 91 0.08 6.05 13.14
C LYS A 91 -1.41 5.90 13.46
N TRP A 92 -2.10 5.14 12.62
CA TRP A 92 -3.53 4.83 12.76
C TRP A 92 -3.71 3.32 12.89
N ARG A 93 -4.70 2.91 13.68
CA ARG A 93 -5.12 1.51 13.81
C ARG A 93 -6.64 1.42 13.69
N GLU A 94 -7.13 0.30 13.21
CA GLU A 94 -8.56 0.03 13.11
C GLU A 94 -9.18 -0.08 14.52
N LYS A 95 -10.31 0.59 14.75
CA LYS A 95 -10.95 0.67 16.07
C LYS A 95 -11.37 -0.71 16.59
N HIS A 96 -11.94 -1.54 15.72
CA HIS A 96 -12.38 -2.88 16.10
C HIS A 96 -11.22 -3.79 16.55
N VAL A 97 -10.04 -3.67 15.92
CA VAL A 97 -8.85 -4.40 16.36
C VAL A 97 -8.40 -3.93 17.74
N LEU A 98 -8.43 -2.62 18.01
CA LEU A 98 -8.06 -2.07 19.32
C LEU A 98 -9.00 -2.56 20.42
N ILE A 99 -10.31 -2.60 20.16
CA ILE A 99 -11.32 -3.08 21.12
C ILE A 99 -11.13 -4.57 21.39
N TRP A 100 -10.95 -5.37 20.33
CA TRP A 100 -10.69 -6.80 20.47
C TRP A 100 -9.40 -7.08 21.25
N GLU A 101 -8.32 -6.34 20.97
CA GLU A 101 -7.04 -6.49 21.67
C GLU A 101 -7.10 -6.07 23.14
N ALA A 102 -7.93 -5.08 23.48
CA ALA A 102 -8.13 -4.67 24.86
C ALA A 102 -8.78 -5.78 25.72
N ALA A 103 -9.66 -6.59 25.13
CA ALA A 103 -10.34 -7.68 25.82
C ALA A 103 -9.57 -9.02 25.78
N ASN A 104 -8.91 -9.35 24.66
CA ASN A 104 -8.31 -10.68 24.42
C ASN A 104 -6.77 -10.68 24.42
N GLY A 105 -6.15 -9.51 24.50
CA GLY A 105 -4.70 -9.35 24.36
C GLY A 105 -4.23 -9.20 22.91
N PRO A 106 -2.91 -9.27 22.66
CA PRO A 106 -2.33 -8.96 21.35
C PRO A 106 -2.79 -9.96 20.28
N ARG A 107 -3.23 -9.43 19.13
CA ARG A 107 -3.67 -10.24 17.99
C ARG A 107 -2.52 -11.15 17.50
N PRO A 108 -2.71 -12.49 17.45
CA PRO A 108 -1.69 -13.40 16.96
C PRO A 108 -1.32 -13.13 15.49
N LYS A 109 -0.10 -13.50 15.10
CA LYS A 109 0.33 -13.39 13.70
C LYS A 109 -0.61 -14.19 12.79
N LYS A 110 -0.89 -13.66 11.59
CA LYS A 110 -1.78 -14.28 10.57
C LYS A 110 -3.24 -14.46 11.01
N HIS A 111 -3.68 -13.67 11.99
CA HIS A 111 -5.09 -13.56 12.36
C HIS A 111 -5.62 -12.16 12.07
N VAL A 112 -6.93 -12.07 11.87
CA VAL A 112 -7.68 -10.86 11.54
C VAL A 112 -8.96 -10.84 12.37
N VAL A 113 -9.44 -9.65 12.73
CA VAL A 113 -10.68 -9.47 13.49
C VAL A 113 -11.77 -9.16 12.47
N LEU A 114 -12.89 -9.87 12.57
CA LEU A 114 -14.04 -9.75 11.69
C LEU A 114 -15.25 -9.26 12.48
N PHE A 115 -16.11 -8.48 11.84
CA PHE A 115 -17.45 -8.19 12.35
C PHE A 115 -18.36 -9.37 12.00
N GLY A 116 -18.85 -10.08 13.01
CA GLY A 116 -19.67 -11.28 12.87
C GLY A 116 -21.00 -11.03 12.16
N ASP A 117 -21.58 -9.85 12.35
CA ASP A 117 -22.82 -9.38 11.73
C ASP A 117 -22.60 -8.64 10.40
N GLY A 118 -21.36 -8.52 9.92
CA GLY A 118 -21.01 -7.75 8.73
C GLY A 118 -21.12 -6.22 8.89
N ASN A 119 -21.62 -5.69 10.01
CA ASN A 119 -21.73 -4.27 10.28
C ASN A 119 -20.41 -3.72 10.83
N ARG A 120 -19.67 -3.00 9.98
CA ARG A 120 -18.34 -2.42 10.29
C ARG A 120 -18.35 -1.31 11.36
N GLN A 121 -19.52 -0.98 11.90
CA GLN A 121 -19.71 0.00 12.97
C GLN A 121 -20.24 -0.61 14.26
N ASN A 122 -20.52 -1.92 14.29
CA ASN A 122 -20.92 -2.62 15.51
C ASN A 122 -19.69 -3.12 16.28
N PHE A 123 -19.30 -2.37 17.30
CA PHE A 123 -18.10 -2.63 18.11
C PHE A 123 -18.35 -3.47 19.37
N GLU A 124 -19.50 -4.12 19.48
CA GLU A 124 -19.78 -5.03 20.61
C GLU A 124 -18.73 -6.15 20.66
N PRO A 125 -18.11 -6.43 21.82
CA PRO A 125 -17.03 -7.43 21.93
C PRO A 125 -17.43 -8.81 21.39
N ASP A 126 -18.68 -9.23 21.60
CA ASP A 126 -19.20 -10.51 21.14
C ASP A 126 -19.36 -10.60 19.62
N ASN A 127 -19.49 -9.46 18.95
CA ASN A 127 -19.55 -9.36 17.49
C ASN A 127 -18.16 -9.42 16.85
N LEU A 128 -17.09 -9.15 17.61
CA LEU A 128 -15.72 -9.13 17.12
C LEU A 128 -15.09 -10.52 17.18
N ILE A 129 -15.04 -11.19 16.04
CA ILE A 129 -14.57 -12.58 15.95
C ILE A 129 -13.14 -12.60 15.40
N LEU A 130 -12.23 -13.27 16.12
CA LEU A 130 -10.88 -13.54 15.62
C LEU A 130 -10.89 -14.73 14.67
N VAL A 131 -10.38 -14.54 13.45
CA VAL A 131 -10.24 -15.61 12.47
C VAL A 131 -8.82 -15.65 11.90
N SER A 132 -8.35 -16.83 11.55
CA SER A 132 -7.09 -16.97 10.81
C SER A 132 -7.26 -16.52 9.36
N GLN A 133 -6.17 -16.08 8.73
CA GLN A 133 -6.18 -15.73 7.29
C GLN A 133 -6.63 -16.92 6.41
N LYS A 134 -6.33 -18.17 6.81
CA LYS A 134 -6.77 -19.38 6.09
C LYS A 134 -8.29 -19.55 6.15
N GLN A 135 -8.89 -19.34 7.33
CA GLN A 135 -10.36 -19.36 7.48
C GLN A 135 -10.99 -18.24 6.67
N LEU A 136 -10.47 -17.01 6.77
CA LEU A 136 -11.00 -15.86 6.04
C LEU A 136 -11.08 -16.09 4.52
N VAL A 137 -10.04 -16.69 3.93
CA VAL A 137 -10.05 -17.03 2.50
C VAL A 137 -11.21 -17.96 2.15
N ARG A 138 -11.46 -19.00 2.95
CA ARG A 138 -12.58 -19.92 2.72
C ARG A 138 -13.93 -19.28 2.95
N LEU A 139 -14.04 -18.45 3.99
CA LEU A 139 -15.25 -17.69 4.29
C LEU A 139 -15.66 -16.81 3.10
N ASN A 140 -14.71 -16.06 2.53
CA ASN A 140 -14.95 -15.20 1.37
C ASN A 140 -15.28 -16.01 0.11
N GLN A 141 -14.53 -17.09 -0.18
CA GLN A 141 -14.75 -17.94 -1.36
C GLN A 141 -16.13 -18.61 -1.36
N LYS A 142 -16.70 -18.86 -0.18
CA LYS A 142 -17.96 -19.58 0.00
C LYS A 142 -19.10 -18.69 0.46
N HIS A 143 -18.88 -17.38 0.54
CA HIS A 143 -19.87 -16.40 1.01
C HIS A 143 -20.49 -16.79 2.37
N LEU A 144 -19.64 -17.22 3.32
CA LEU A 144 -20.07 -17.70 4.64
C LEU A 144 -20.07 -16.63 5.73
N ILE A 145 -19.72 -15.38 5.38
CA ILE A 145 -19.90 -14.23 6.27
C ILE A 145 -21.33 -13.74 6.06
N GLN A 146 -22.14 -13.80 7.12
CA GLN A 146 -23.56 -13.48 7.08
C GLN A 146 -23.85 -12.26 7.97
N ASN A 147 -25.08 -11.76 7.92
CA ASN A 147 -25.50 -10.60 8.71
C ASN A 147 -25.77 -10.94 10.20
N ASP A 148 -25.40 -12.13 10.64
CA ASP A 148 -25.59 -12.61 12.01
C ASP A 148 -24.30 -13.25 12.52
N ALA A 149 -23.89 -12.86 13.74
CA ALA A 149 -22.66 -13.33 14.34
C ALA A 149 -22.68 -14.85 14.60
N GLY A 150 -23.83 -15.43 14.96
CA GLY A 150 -23.99 -16.87 15.16
C GLY A 150 -23.82 -17.67 13.87
N LEU A 151 -24.43 -17.20 12.78
CA LEU A 151 -24.26 -17.78 11.45
C LEU A 151 -22.80 -17.69 10.98
N THR A 152 -22.14 -16.55 11.18
CA THR A 152 -20.73 -16.37 10.81
C THR A 152 -19.81 -17.28 11.65
N ARG A 153 -20.10 -17.50 12.94
CA ARG A 153 -19.40 -18.50 13.78
C ARG A 153 -19.54 -19.91 13.20
N THR A 154 -20.73 -20.31 12.77
CA THR A 154 -20.95 -21.58 12.07
C THR A 154 -20.18 -21.64 10.75
N GLY A 155 -20.16 -20.53 10.00
CA GLY A 155 -19.37 -20.38 8.77
C GLY A 155 -17.87 -20.62 8.99
N ILE A 156 -17.32 -20.19 10.13
CA ILE A 156 -15.92 -20.44 10.50
C ILE A 156 -15.66 -21.94 10.67
N ILE A 157 -16.57 -22.67 11.32
CA ILE A 157 -16.47 -24.13 11.47
C ILE A 157 -16.48 -24.81 10.10
N ILE A 158 -17.37 -24.39 9.20
CA ILE A 158 -17.43 -24.90 7.82
C ILE A 158 -16.11 -24.62 7.07
N ALA A 159 -15.55 -23.42 7.25
CA ALA A 159 -14.26 -23.04 6.67
C ALA A 159 -13.12 -23.95 7.16
N ASP A 160 -13.11 -24.33 8.45
CA ASP A 160 -12.13 -25.25 9.02
C ASP A 160 -12.25 -26.67 8.46
N ILE A 161 -13.47 -27.18 8.33
CA ILE A 161 -13.73 -28.48 7.69
C ILE A 161 -13.16 -28.48 6.27
N HIS A 162 -13.41 -27.43 5.49
CA HIS A 162 -12.88 -27.31 4.13
C HIS A 162 -11.35 -27.23 4.09
N ASN A 163 -10.73 -26.48 5.01
CA ASN A 163 -9.28 -26.42 5.12
C ASN A 163 -8.71 -27.81 5.43
N ARG A 164 -9.32 -28.55 6.35
CA ARG A 164 -8.87 -29.90 6.73
C ARG A 164 -9.01 -30.92 5.62
N ILE A 165 -10.10 -30.86 4.85
CA ILE A 165 -10.29 -31.68 3.64
C ILE A 165 -9.18 -31.41 2.62
N GLY A 166 -8.84 -30.14 2.41
CA GLY A 166 -7.76 -29.73 1.50
C GLY A 166 -6.39 -30.23 1.94
N GLU A 167 -6.09 -30.16 3.24
CA GLU A 167 -4.85 -30.69 3.82
C GLU A 167 -4.71 -32.20 3.61
N ARG A 168 -5.78 -32.98 3.86
CA ARG A 168 -5.80 -34.43 3.62
C ARG A 168 -5.56 -34.80 2.16
N ARG A 169 -6.24 -34.12 1.22
CA ARG A 169 -6.05 -34.34 -0.23
C ARG A 169 -4.61 -34.08 -0.68
N LYS A 170 -3.96 -33.08 -0.09
CA LYS A 170 -2.54 -32.77 -0.38
C LYS A 170 -1.59 -33.81 0.21
N ALA A 171 -1.90 -34.33 1.41
CA ALA A 171 -1.09 -35.36 2.05
C ALA A 171 -1.10 -36.68 1.26
N GLY A 172 -2.26 -37.11 0.75
CA GLY A 172 -2.37 -38.35 -0.05
C GLY A 172 -1.85 -38.27 -1.49
N ARG A 173 -1.37 -37.11 -1.94
CA ARG A 173 -0.71 -36.92 -3.25
C ARG A 173 0.82 -36.91 -3.17
N ARG A 174 1.37 -36.98 -1.95
CA ARG A 174 2.80 -37.15 -1.69
C ARG A 174 3.06 -38.62 -1.40
#